data_AF-A0A7C3QED8-F1
#
_entry.id   AF-A0A7C3QED8-F1
#
_cell.length_a   1.000
_cell.length_b   1.000
_cell.length_c   1.000
_cell.angle_alpha   90.00
_cell.angle_beta   90.00
_cell.angle_gamma   90.00
#
_symmetry.space_group_name_H-M   'P 1'
#
loop_
_entity.id
_entity.type
_entity.pdbx_description
1 polymer ?
#
loop_
_entity_poly.entity_id
_entity_poly.type
_entity_poly.pdbx_seq_one_letter_code
_entity_poly.pdbx_strand_id
1 'polypeptide(L)' 'MYRSPGGQQLAVLEHGDTVILENGRANRDGLIWQKIRTVKGIAGWVEEQFISYEE' A
#
# COMPACT_ATOMS: atom_id res chain seq x y z
N MET A 1 8.07 -16.29 -2.12
CA MET A 1 7.25 -15.75 -1.02
C MET A 1 6.36 -14.64 -1.60
N TYR A 2 5.11 -14.96 -1.96
CA TYR A 2 4.17 -14.00 -2.53
C TYR A 2 3.57 -13.14 -1.42
N ARG A 3 3.76 -11.82 -1.52
CA ARG A 3 3.28 -10.83 -0.55
C ARG A 3 1.82 -10.53 -0.86
N SER A 4 0.92 -11.31 -0.28
CA SER A 4 -0.52 -11.09 -0.41
C SER A 4 -0.96 -10.01 0.58
N PRO A 5 -1.85 -9.08 0.20
CA PRO A 5 -2.48 -8.15 1.14
C PRO A 5 -3.21 -8.95 2.23
N GLY A 6 -2.81 -8.87 3.50
CA GLY A 6 -3.33 -9.70 4.60
C GLY A 6 -2.32 -10.72 5.19
N GLY A 7 -1.06 -10.68 4.75
CA GLY A 7 0.05 -11.36 5.42
C GLY A 7 0.67 -10.53 6.55
N GLN A 8 1.99 -10.47 6.62
CA GLN A 8 2.74 -9.79 7.68
C GLN A 8 2.64 -8.26 7.61
N GLN A 9 2.40 -7.59 8.75
CA GLN A 9 2.53 -6.14 8.88
C GLN A 9 4.00 -5.75 8.68
N LEU A 10 4.31 -5.08 7.56
CA LEU A 10 5.69 -4.72 7.18
C LEU A 10 6.14 -3.39 7.78
N ALA A 11 5.21 -2.43 7.88
CA ALA A 11 5.43 -1.11 8.45
C ALA A 11 4.07 -0.50 8.83
N VAL A 12 4.03 0.34 9.86
CA VAL A 12 2.90 1.23 10.13
C VAL A 12 3.16 2.53 9.39
N LEU A 13 2.21 2.96 8.59
CA LEU A 13 2.21 4.29 7.98
C LEU A 13 1.32 5.19 8.83
N GLU A 14 1.81 6.38 9.12
CA GLU A 14 1.01 7.41 9.78
C GLU A 14 0.37 8.32 8.73
N HIS A 15 -0.74 8.96 9.11
CA HIS A 15 -1.37 9.94 8.23
C HIS A 15 -0.39 11.06 7.90
N GLY A 16 -0.24 11.37 6.62
CA GLY A 16 0.74 12.33 6.11
C GLY A 16 2.09 11.73 5.67
N ASP A 17 2.32 10.42 5.85
CA ASP A 17 3.52 9.77 5.30
C ASP A 17 3.44 9.72 3.76
N THR A 18 4.51 10.16 3.10
CA THR A 18 4.60 10.13 1.64
C THR A 18 4.99 8.75 1.14
N VAL A 19 4.18 8.20 0.23
CA VAL A 19 4.44 6.92 -0.42
C VAL A 19 4.44 7.07 -1.93
N ILE A 20 5.23 6.23 -2.60
CA ILE A 20 5.30 6.16 -4.05
C ILE A 20 4.35 5.07 -4.51
N LEU A 21 3.43 5.39 -5.41
CA LEU A 21 2.54 4.42 -6.01
C LEU A 21 3.32 3.54 -7.00
N GLU A 22 3.18 2.22 -6.86
CA GLU A 22 3.71 1.27 -7.84
C GLU A 22 2.61 0.78 -8.79
N ASN A 23 3.01 0.25 -9.94
CA ASN A 23 2.11 -0.50 -10.81
C ASN A 23 1.70 -1.81 -10.11
N GLY A 24 0.54 -1.80 -9.46
CA GLY A 24 -0.04 -2.96 -8.80
C GLY A 24 -1.35 -2.60 -8.12
N ARG A 25 -2.46 -3.08 -8.67
CA ARG A 25 -3.78 -3.01 -8.05
C ARG A 25 -4.34 -4.41 -7.92
N ALA A 26 -4.89 -4.72 -6.76
CA ALA A 26 -5.49 -6.02 -6.48
C ALA A 26 -6.81 -5.82 -5.75
N ASN A 27 -7.88 -6.47 -6.23
CA ASN A 27 -9.10 -6.60 -5.45
C ASN A 27 -9.01 -7.88 -4.63
N ARG A 28 -9.17 -7.77 -3.31
CA ARG A 28 -9.21 -8.92 -2.41
C ARG A 28 -10.26 -8.67 -1.34
N ASP A 29 -11.17 -9.62 -1.16
CA ASP A 29 -12.26 -9.54 -0.17
C ASP A 29 -13.16 -8.29 -0.34
N GLY A 30 -13.28 -7.78 -1.58
CA GLY A 30 -14.04 -6.57 -1.89
C GLY A 30 -13.30 -5.26 -1.63
N LEU A 31 -12.07 -5.32 -1.12
CA LEU A 31 -11.20 -4.17 -0.87
C LEU A 31 -10.23 -4.00 -2.03
N ILE A 32 -10.06 -2.75 -2.47
CA ILE A 32 -9.05 -2.40 -3.48
C ILE A 32 -7.74 -2.11 -2.77
N TRP A 33 -6.72 -2.89 -3.11
CA TRP A 33 -5.37 -2.76 -2.61
C TRP A 33 -4.49 -2.15 -3.69
N GLN A 34 -3.76 -1.12 -3.30
CA GLN A 34 -2.77 -0.46 -4.13
C GLN A 34 -1.38 -0.80 -3.59
N LYS A 35 -0.51 -1.20 -4.51
CA LYS A 35 0.88 -1.47 -4.21
C LYS A 35 1.62 -0.15 -4.07
N ILE A 36 2.34 0.01 -2.97
CA ILE A 36 3.10 1.23 -2.67
C ILE A 36 4.51 0.88 -2.26
N ARG A 37 5.40 1.86 -2.40
CA ARG A 37 6.75 1.84 -1.87
C ARG A 37 6.97 3.07 -1.00
N THR A 38 7.37 2.87 0.25
CA THR A 38 7.71 3.98 1.14
C THR A 38 9.01 4.65 0.69
N VAL A 39 9.23 5.90 1.10
CA VAL A 39 10.51 6.60 0.86
C VAL A 39 11.73 5.86 1.43
N LYS A 40 11.51 4.98 2.42
CA LYS A 40 12.52 4.10 3.01
C LYS A 40 12.81 2.84 2.17
N GLY A 41 12.17 2.70 1.00
CA GLY A 41 12.35 1.57 0.08
C GLY A 41 11.52 0.32 0.42
N ILE A 42 10.60 0.39 1.38
CA ILE A 42 9.76 -0.75 1.77
C ILE A 42 8.57 -0.84 0.83
N ALA A 43 8.43 -1.95 0.10
CA ALA A 43 7.31 -2.20 -0.79
C ALA A 43 6.24 -3.09 -0.14
N GLY A 44 4.99 -2.64 -0.17
CA GLY A 44 3.85 -3.31 0.45
C GLY A 44 2.53 -2.99 -0.25
N TRP A 45 1.43 -3.44 0.35
CA TRP A 45 0.07 -3.16 -0.11
C TRP A 45 -0.65 -2.36 0.97
N VAL A 46 -1.37 -1.33 0.53
CA VAL A 46 -2.26 -0.53 1.37
C VAL A 46 -3.61 -0.47 0.67
N GLU A 47 -4.70 -0.34 1.42
CA GLU A 47 -6.01 -0.16 0.83
C GLU A 47 -6.08 1.22 0.16
N GLU A 48 -6.61 1.26 -1.06
CA GLU A 48 -6.65 2.47 -1.89
C GLU A 48 -7.44 3.60 -1.20
N GLN A 49 -8.41 3.26 -0.35
CA GLN A 49 -9.20 4.22 0.43
C GLN A 49 -8.36 5.07 1.40
N PHE A 50 -7.18 4.61 1.82
CA PHE A 50 -6.27 5.36 2.70
C PHE A 50 -5.23 6.19 1.94
N ILE A 51 -5.21 6.12 0.61
CA ILE A 51 -4.32 6.89 -0.23
C ILE A 51 -5.03 8.18 -0.62
N SER A 52 -4.42 9.31 -0.28
CA SER A 52 -4.82 10.61 -0.80
C SER A 52 -3.84 11.03 -1.90
N TYR A 53 -4.37 11.60 -2.97
CA TYR A 53 -3.59 12.17 -4.07
C TYR A 53 -3.60 13.68 -3.85
N GLU A 54 -2.44 14.27 -3.60
CA GLU A 54 -2.32 15.73 -3.69
C GLU A 54 -2.41 16.11 -5.17
N GLU A 55 -3.39 16.94 -5.54
CA GLU A 55 -3.55 17.48 -6.90
C GLU A 55 -2.46 18.51 -7.25
#